data_AF-A0A5K0W1J8-F1
#
_entry.id   AF-A0A5K0W1J8-F1
#
_cell.length_a   1.000
_cell.length_b   1.000
_cell.length_c   1.000
_cell.angle_alpha   90.00
_cell.angle_beta   90.00
_cell.angle_gamma   90.00
#
_symmetry.space_group_name_H-M   'P 1'
#
loop_
_entity.id
_entity.type
_entity.pdbx_description
1 polymer ?
#
loop_
_entity_poly.entity_id
_entity_poly.type
_entity_poly.pdbx_seq_one_letter_code
_entity_poly.pdbx_strand_id
1 'polypeptide(L)' 'RIRTVLCDGAIKIDMHRVRLVAPGKWMLCASFVLPKSVAYAKDKELLLS' A
#
# COMPACT_ATOMS: atom_id res chain seq x y z
N ARG A 1 -3.61 -2.73 -10.52
CA ARG A 1 -3.85 -1.37 -9.95
C ARG A 1 -3.12 -1.17 -8.62
N ILE A 2 -3.19 -2.10 -7.65
CA ILE A 2 -2.44 -2.01 -6.37
C ILE A 2 -0.92 -1.91 -6.58
N ARG A 3 -0.33 -2.75 -7.44
CA ARG A 3 1.11 -2.67 -7.76
C ARG A 3 1.51 -1.32 -8.35
N THR A 4 0.69 -0.75 -9.23
CA THR A 4 1.04 0.48 -9.96
C THR A 4 1.16 1.69 -9.02
N VAL A 5 0.25 1.83 -8.05
CA VAL A 5 0.25 2.96 -7.11
C VAL A 5 1.32 2.80 -6.02
N LEU A 6 1.61 1.58 -5.59
CA LEU A 6 2.64 1.33 -4.57
C LEU A 6 4.07 1.26 -5.14
N CYS A 7 4.25 0.84 -6.40
CA CYS A 7 5.56 0.76 -7.05
C CYS A 7 6.03 2.09 -7.66
N ASP A 8 5.13 3.02 -8.02
CA ASP A 8 5.53 4.34 -8.56
C ASP A 8 6.37 5.16 -7.56
N GLY A 9 6.23 4.86 -6.26
CA GLY A 9 6.99 5.49 -5.17
C GLY A 9 8.23 4.72 -4.69
N ALA A 10 8.63 3.61 -5.34
CA ALA A 10 9.69 2.72 -4.86
C ALA A 10 9.51 2.28 -3.38
N ILE A 11 8.27 2.10 -2.94
CA ILE A 11 7.99 1.63 -1.59
C ILE A 11 8.41 0.16 -1.54
N LYS A 12 9.34 -0.18 -0.64
CA LYS A 12 9.71 -1.57 -0.39
C LYS A 12 8.51 -2.30 0.21
N ILE A 13 7.87 -3.14 -0.60
CA ILE A 13 6.76 -4.00 -0.19
C ILE A 13 7.32 -5.39 0.06
N ASP A 14 7.11 -5.91 1.25
CA ASP A 14 7.37 -7.32 1.55
C ASP A 14 6.13 -8.15 1.18
N MET A 15 6.33 -9.24 0.45
CA MET A 15 5.26 -10.15 0.03
C MET A 15 5.45 -11.52 0.67
N HIS A 16 4.47 -11.93 1.47
CA HIS A 16 4.45 -13.23 2.13
C HIS A 16 3.38 -14.15 1.53
N ARG A 17 3.76 -15.38 1.17
CA ARG A 17 2.82 -16.44 0.80
C ARG A 17 2.23 -17.05 2.07
N VAL A 18 0.92 -16.92 2.25
CA VAL A 18 0.25 -17.35 3.48
C VAL A 18 -0.30 -18.77 3.37
N ARG A 19 -0.99 -19.08 2.26
CA ARG A 19 -1.55 -20.41 2.00
C ARG A 19 -1.91 -20.61 0.54
N LEU A 20 -2.00 -21.86 0.11
CA LEU A 20 -2.63 -22.20 -1.16
C LEU A 20 -4.14 -21.91 -1.08
N VAL A 21 -4.68 -21.32 -2.14
CA VAL A 21 -6.13 -21.09 -2.29
C VAL A 21 -6.73 -21.96 -3.39
N ALA A 22 -5.89 -22.41 -4.32
CA ALA A 22 -6.21 -23.38 -5.36
C ALA A 22 -4.90 -23.96 -5.91
N PRO A 23 -4.93 -25.03 -6.73
CA PRO A 23 -3.73 -25.52 -7.40
C PRO A 23 -2.99 -24.41 -8.16
N GLY A 24 -1.72 -24.20 -7.82
CA GLY A 24 -0.88 -23.16 -8.41
C GLY A 24 -1.18 -21.72 -7.99
N LYS A 25 -2.16 -21.48 -7.10
CA LYS A 25 -2.56 -20.13 -6.64
C LYS A 25 -2.36 -19.96 -5.14
N TRP A 26 -1.80 -18.82 -4.76
CA TRP A 26 -1.47 -18.48 -3.37
C TRP A 26 -2.24 -17.24 -2.90
N MET A 27 -2.65 -17.27 -1.63
CA MET A 27 -2.99 -16.07 -0.87
C MET A 27 -1.70 -15.36 -0.48
N LEU A 28 -1.63 -14.06 -0.78
CA LEU A 28 -0.50 -13.21 -0.45
C LEU A 28 -0.92 -12.21 0.62
N CYS A 29 -0.05 -12.02 1.61
CA CYS A 29 -0.09 -10.86 2.49
C CYS A 29 1.01 -9.90 2.05
N ALA A 30 0.69 -8.61 1.93
CA ALA A 30 1.65 -7.58 1.59
C ALA A 30 1.79 -6.63 2.77
N SER A 31 3.04 -6.34 3.15
CA SER A 31 3.37 -5.44 4.25
C SER A 31 4.28 -4.34 3.73
N PHE A 32 4.01 -3.10 4.12
CA PHE A 32 4.85 -1.96 3.75
C PHE A 32 4.73 -0.84 4.79
N VAL A 33 5.72 0.03 4.82
CA VAL A 33 5.69 1.25 5.63
C VAL A 33 4.95 2.33 4.84
N LEU A 34 3.89 2.90 5.43
CA LEU A 34 3.13 3.97 4.81
C LEU A 34 4.01 5.22 4.66
N PRO A 35 4.16 5.81 3.46
CA PRO A 35 4.98 6.99 3.28
C PRO A 35 4.32 8.24 3.89
N LYS A 36 5.15 9.15 4.41
CA LYS A 36 4.70 10.40 5.05
C LYS A 36 3.81 11.26 4.14
N SER A 37 4.06 11.23 2.83
CA SER A 37 3.32 12.00 1.82
C SER A 37 1.82 11.68 1.76
N VAL A 38 1.42 10.49 2.22
CA VAL A 38 0.02 10.03 2.27
C VAL A 38 -0.45 9.74 3.69
N ALA A 39 0.43 9.89 4.69
CA ALA A 39 0.11 9.64 6.09
C ALA A 39 -0.78 10.75 6.70
N TYR A 40 -0.66 11.97 6.17
CA TYR A 40 -1.48 13.10 6.58
C TYR A 40 -2.55 13.36 5.52
N ALA A 41 -3.81 13.43 5.93
CA ALA A 41 -4.82 14.07 5.08
C ALA A 41 -4.37 15.52 4.87
N LYS A 42 -4.39 16.01 3.62
CA LYS A 42 -4.25 17.45 3.40
C LYS A 42 -5.34 18.11 4.21
N ASP A 43 -4.95 18.90 5.21
CA ASP A 43 -5.87 19.81 5.86
C ASP A 43 -6.44 20.66 4.73
N LYS A 44 -7.72 20.48 4.43
CA LYS A 44 -8.40 21.49 3.65
C LYS A 44 -8.37 22.68 4.57
N GLU A 45 -7.56 23.67 4.22
CA GLU A 45 -7.57 25.00 4.80
C GLU A 45 -8.99 25.28 5.28
N LEU A 46 -9.13 25.43 6.61
CA LEU A 46 -10.07 26.39 7.13
C LEU A 46 -9.63 27.75 6.57
N LEU A 47 -10.01 28.00 5.32
CA LEU A 47 -10.25 29.31 4.75
C LEU A 47 -11.36 29.93 5.59
N LEU A 48 -11.02 30.37 6.79
CA LEU A 48 -11.80 31.28 7.64
C LEU A 48 -10.94 31.63 8.87
N SER A 49 -9.99 32.56 8.67
CA SER A 49 -9.71 33.70 9.57
C SER A 49 -8.47 34.46 9.11
#